data_AF-A0A967N3W6-F1
#
_entry.id   AF-A0A967N3W6-F1
#
_cell.length_a   1.000
_cell.length_b   1.000
_cell.length_c   1.000
_cell.angle_alpha   90.00
_cell.angle_beta   90.00
_cell.angle_gamma   90.00
#
_symmetry.space_group_name_H-M   'P 1'
#
loop_
_entity.id
_entity.type
_entity.pdbx_description
1 polymer ?
#
loop_
_entity_poly.entity_id
_entity_poly.type
_entity_poly.pdbx_seq_one_letter_code
_entity_poly.pdbx_strand_id
1 'polypeptide(L)'
;MTERIARPITRLIQKVVDARDEEVKAMLWATAYGFFILFAYYILRPVRDEISSADRGNLQVLWTAVFFVMLGAVPLYSWVASRLRRGVFVPLANRFFIACLVGFYLALYLLPPEARPWIDRVFYVWTSVFALFVVTVFWGFIADLFKNEQGRRLFGFIAVGSSLGGLAGSGLTSVAAELVPTFALLLLSCVPLELASWCARILDREFGGDGHDVSVAANQPLPGDALSGIK
;
A
#
# COMPACT_ATOMS: atom_id res chain seq x y z
N MET A 1 -20.01 12.56 -24.51
CA MET A 1 -21.13 12.39 -23.55
C MET A 1 -20.65 12.20 -22.10
N THR A 2 -19.37 11.88 -21.87
CA THR A 2 -18.76 11.59 -20.56
C THR A 2 -18.43 12.83 -19.69
N GLU A 3 -18.37 14.04 -20.27
CA GLU A 3 -18.01 15.27 -19.55
C GLU A 3 -19.12 15.91 -18.71
N ARG A 4 -20.40 15.58 -18.94
CA ARG A 4 -21.53 16.28 -18.29
C ARG A 4 -21.82 15.78 -16.86
N ILE A 5 -21.42 14.56 -16.52
CA ILE A 5 -21.71 13.93 -15.20
C ILE A 5 -20.59 14.20 -14.19
N ALA A 6 -19.36 14.48 -14.63
CA ALA A 6 -18.25 14.80 -13.74
C ALA A 6 -18.45 16.13 -12.98
N ARG A 7 -19.04 17.13 -13.64
CA ARG A 7 -19.19 18.51 -13.11
C ARG A 7 -20.00 18.67 -11.80
N PRO A 8 -21.15 18.00 -11.59
CA PRO A 8 -21.89 18.13 -10.33
C PRO A 8 -21.15 17.53 -9.12
N ILE A 9 -20.47 16.39 -9.31
CA ILE A 9 -19.70 15.73 -8.24
C ILE A 9 -18.49 16.59 -7.87
N THR A 10 -17.76 17.12 -8.86
CA THR A 10 -16.64 18.04 -8.63
C THR A 10 -17.08 19.29 -7.87
N ARG A 11 -18.23 19.88 -8.21
CA ARG A 11 -18.76 21.06 -7.49
C ARG A 11 -19.19 20.77 -6.07
N LEU A 12 -19.75 19.60 -5.79
CA LEU A 12 -20.13 19.21 -4.43
C LEU A 12 -18.88 18.98 -3.56
N ILE A 13 -17.87 18.29 -4.13
CA ILE A 13 -16.57 18.08 -3.48
C ILE A 13 -15.86 19.42 -3.25
N GLN A 14 -15.87 20.34 -4.22
CA GLN A 14 -15.34 21.70 -4.07
C GLN A 14 -16.02 22.50 -2.97
N LYS A 15 -17.34 22.37 -2.82
CA LYS A 15 -18.09 23.12 -1.81
C LYS A 15 -17.85 22.59 -0.39
N VAL A 16 -17.51 21.30 -0.25
CA VAL A 16 -17.20 20.67 1.03
C VAL A 16 -15.71 20.82 1.38
N VAL A 17 -14.83 20.81 0.39
CA VAL A 17 -13.37 20.72 0.58
C VAL A 17 -12.62 22.01 0.22
N ASP A 18 -13.26 22.96 -0.49
CA ASP A 18 -12.69 24.26 -0.93
C ASP A 18 -11.30 24.07 -1.58
N ALA A 19 -11.27 23.18 -2.58
CA ALA A 19 -10.07 22.75 -3.29
C ALA A 19 -10.08 23.29 -4.73
N ARG A 20 -8.92 23.70 -5.24
CA ARG A 20 -8.76 24.14 -6.64
C ARG A 20 -8.96 22.94 -7.59
N ASP A 21 -9.35 23.18 -8.84
CA ASP A 21 -9.67 22.12 -9.83
C ASP A 21 -8.52 21.08 -10.02
N GLU A 22 -7.27 21.50 -9.87
CA GLU A 22 -6.09 20.62 -9.95
C GLU A 22 -5.85 19.82 -8.66
N GLU A 23 -6.18 20.38 -7.49
CA GLU A 23 -6.06 19.71 -6.20
C GLU A 23 -7.10 18.60 -6.05
N VAL A 24 -8.31 18.78 -6.61
CA VAL A 24 -9.37 17.76 -6.60
C VAL A 24 -8.96 16.54 -7.43
N LYS A 25 -8.31 16.74 -8.59
CA LYS A 25 -7.81 15.64 -9.41
C LYS A 25 -6.72 14.85 -8.68
N ALA A 26 -5.74 15.54 -8.08
CA ALA A 26 -4.70 14.90 -7.27
C ALA A 26 -5.30 14.13 -6.08
N MET A 27 -6.29 14.71 -5.39
CA MET A 27 -7.00 14.05 -4.30
C MET A 27 -7.73 12.78 -4.75
N LEU A 28 -8.46 12.83 -5.88
CA LEU A 28 -9.20 11.67 -6.40
C LEU A 28 -8.26 10.53 -6.79
N TRP A 29 -7.15 10.82 -7.46
CA TRP A 29 -6.14 9.82 -7.79
C TRP A 29 -5.44 9.25 -6.55
N ALA A 30 -5.11 10.10 -5.55
CA ALA A 30 -4.56 9.64 -4.27
C ALA A 30 -5.55 8.75 -3.50
N THR A 31 -6.84 9.10 -3.55
CA THR A 31 -7.92 8.33 -2.93
C THR A 31 -8.12 6.99 -3.64
N ALA A 32 -8.11 6.98 -4.97
CA ALA A 32 -8.19 5.76 -5.77
C ALA A 32 -6.99 4.84 -5.51
N TYR A 33 -5.78 5.41 -5.45
CA TYR A 33 -4.58 4.68 -5.07
C TYR A 33 -4.70 4.05 -3.67
N GLY A 34 -5.13 4.83 -2.67
CA GLY A 34 -5.38 4.35 -1.31
C GLY A 34 -6.44 3.25 -1.21
N PHE A 35 -7.52 3.43 -1.97
CA PHE A 35 -8.57 2.43 -2.10
C PHE A 35 -8.01 1.11 -2.64
N PHE A 36 -7.31 1.13 -3.78
CA PHE A 36 -6.81 -0.10 -4.40
C PHE A 36 -5.70 -0.79 -3.58
N ILE A 37 -4.78 -0.03 -2.99
CA ILE A 37 -3.68 -0.62 -2.23
C ILE A 37 -4.18 -1.24 -0.92
N LEU A 38 -5.10 -0.58 -0.21
CA LEU A 38 -5.72 -1.18 0.96
C LEU A 38 -6.64 -2.33 0.58
N PHE A 39 -7.41 -2.21 -0.49
CA PHE A 39 -8.24 -3.31 -0.98
C PHE A 39 -7.41 -4.59 -1.21
N ALA A 40 -6.26 -4.48 -1.88
CA ALA A 40 -5.36 -5.61 -2.08
C ALA A 40 -4.82 -6.19 -0.76
N TYR A 41 -4.43 -5.34 0.18
CA TYR A 41 -3.97 -5.76 1.50
C TYR A 41 -5.05 -6.46 2.32
N TYR A 42 -6.25 -5.92 2.32
CA TYR A 42 -7.38 -6.50 3.05
C TYR A 42 -7.91 -7.78 2.41
N ILE A 43 -7.56 -8.08 1.15
CA ILE A 43 -7.77 -9.43 0.58
C ILE A 43 -6.75 -10.44 1.13
N LEU A 44 -5.49 -10.04 1.28
CA LEU A 44 -4.45 -10.95 1.77
C LEU A 44 -4.53 -11.17 3.29
N ARG A 45 -5.15 -10.24 4.02
CA ARG A 45 -5.26 -10.30 5.47
C ARG A 45 -6.04 -11.54 5.97
N PRO A 46 -7.24 -11.88 5.47
CA PRO A 46 -7.93 -13.11 5.86
C PRO A 46 -7.11 -14.38 5.58
N VAL A 47 -6.39 -14.43 4.46
CA VAL A 47 -5.49 -15.55 4.13
C VAL A 47 -4.39 -15.72 5.19
N ARG A 48 -3.78 -14.60 5.59
CA ARG A 48 -2.79 -14.58 6.67
C ARG A 48 -3.40 -15.02 8.00
N ASP A 49 -4.61 -14.57 8.33
CA ASP A 49 -5.30 -14.92 9.57
C ASP A 49 -5.69 -16.40 9.60
N GLU A 50 -6.10 -16.97 8.46
CA GLU A 50 -6.36 -18.41 8.30
C GLU A 50 -5.09 -19.24 8.57
N ILE A 51 -3.95 -18.87 7.97
CA ILE A 51 -2.65 -19.52 8.20
C ILE A 51 -2.26 -19.45 9.68
N SER A 52 -2.44 -18.29 10.32
CA SER A 52 -2.20 -18.14 11.75
C SER A 52 -3.10 -19.05 12.60
N SER A 53 -4.32 -19.30 12.16
CA SER A 53 -5.27 -20.16 12.87
C SER A 53 -4.95 -21.65 12.71
N ALA A 54 -4.41 -22.04 11.55
CA ALA A 54 -4.00 -23.41 11.26
C ALA A 54 -2.72 -23.80 12.00
N ASP A 55 -1.74 -22.89 12.09
CA ASP A 55 -0.41 -23.13 12.67
C ASP A 55 -0.32 -22.73 14.17
N ARG A 56 -1.43 -22.80 14.92
CA ARG A 56 -1.57 -22.36 16.32
C ARG A 56 -0.47 -22.85 17.27
N GLY A 57 0.06 -24.05 17.06
CA GLY A 57 1.11 -24.63 17.89
C GLY A 57 2.48 -23.94 17.75
N ASN A 58 2.74 -23.24 16.64
CA ASN A 58 4.03 -22.62 16.34
C ASN A 58 3.94 -21.09 16.23
N LEU A 59 2.86 -20.50 16.74
CA LEU A 59 2.62 -19.06 16.65
C LEU A 59 3.78 -18.25 17.24
N GLN A 60 4.30 -18.66 18.40
CA GLN A 60 5.41 -17.96 19.04
C GLN A 60 6.65 -17.86 18.12
N VAL A 61 6.96 -18.91 17.35
CA VAL A 61 8.06 -18.89 16.38
C VAL A 61 7.76 -17.96 15.22
N LEU A 62 6.51 -17.94 14.72
CA LEU A 62 6.08 -17.02 13.66
C LEU A 62 6.19 -15.56 14.10
N TRP A 63 5.68 -15.21 15.29
CA TRP A 63 5.78 -13.87 15.84
C TRP A 63 7.24 -13.46 16.09
N THR A 64 8.08 -14.38 16.55
CA THR A 64 9.52 -14.14 16.72
C THR A 64 10.20 -13.90 15.37
N ALA A 65 9.88 -14.71 14.35
CA ALA A 65 10.39 -14.52 12.99
C ALA A 65 9.95 -13.16 12.40
N VAL A 66 8.68 -12.81 12.55
CA VAL A 66 8.16 -11.48 12.14
C VAL A 66 8.90 -10.37 12.85
N PHE A 67 9.15 -10.49 14.16
CA PHE A 67 9.90 -9.49 14.93
C PHE A 67 11.29 -9.25 14.34
N PHE A 68 12.09 -10.31 14.14
CA PHE A 68 13.44 -10.17 13.58
C PHE A 68 13.43 -9.67 12.13
N VAL A 69 12.49 -10.15 11.31
CA VAL A 69 12.37 -9.68 9.93
C VAL A 69 11.96 -8.22 9.89
N MET A 70 11.04 -7.77 10.75
CA MET A 70 10.65 -6.36 10.85
C MET A 70 11.81 -5.48 11.31
N LEU A 71 12.63 -5.96 12.26
CA LEU A 71 13.81 -5.26 12.73
C LEU A 71 14.80 -4.97 11.58
N GLY A 72 14.89 -5.85 10.57
CA GLY A 72 15.68 -5.62 9.36
C GLY A 72 14.93 -4.89 8.25
N ALA A 73 13.64 -5.19 8.06
CA ALA A 73 12.82 -4.66 6.98
C ALA A 73 12.53 -3.17 7.15
N VAL A 74 12.34 -2.68 8.38
CA VAL A 74 12.06 -1.25 8.64
C VAL A 74 13.26 -0.36 8.28
N PRO A 75 14.50 -0.64 8.74
CA PRO A 75 15.68 0.10 8.31
C PRO A 75 15.94 -0.03 6.81
N LEU A 76 15.78 -1.23 6.24
CA LEU A 76 15.94 -1.45 4.81
C LEU A 76 14.96 -0.59 4.01
N TYR A 77 13.68 -0.57 4.41
CA TYR A 77 12.66 0.29 3.83
C TYR A 77 13.04 1.77 3.91
N SER A 78 13.44 2.24 5.10
CA SER A 78 13.85 3.64 5.31
C SER A 78 15.04 4.03 4.43
N TRP A 79 16.02 3.12 4.29
CA TRP A 79 17.18 3.30 3.43
C TRP A 79 16.81 3.33 1.93
N VAL A 80 15.96 2.41 1.46
CA VAL A 80 15.53 2.42 0.06
C VAL A 80 14.66 3.65 -0.24
N ALA A 81 13.75 4.00 0.66
CA ALA A 81 12.86 5.15 0.52
C ALA A 81 13.58 6.50 0.58
N SER A 82 14.78 6.57 1.16
CA SER A 82 15.63 7.77 1.12
C SER A 82 16.48 7.88 -0.16
N ARG A 83 16.72 6.77 -0.87
CA ARG A 83 17.54 6.74 -2.10
C ARG A 83 16.73 6.84 -3.39
N LEU A 84 15.49 6.37 -3.40
CA LEU A 84 14.66 6.35 -4.61
C LEU A 84 13.58 7.44 -4.56
N ARG A 85 13.39 8.14 -5.68
CA ARG A 85 12.25 9.04 -5.86
C ARG A 85 10.97 8.21 -5.72
N ARG A 86 10.10 8.60 -4.79
CA ARG A 86 8.92 7.80 -4.40
C ARG A 86 7.98 7.49 -5.56
N GLY A 87 7.88 8.37 -6.56
CA GLY A 87 7.15 8.14 -7.81
C GLY A 87 7.59 6.92 -8.62
N VAL A 88 8.87 6.54 -8.56
CA VAL A 88 9.41 5.33 -9.21
C VAL A 88 9.43 4.15 -8.24
N PHE A 89 9.63 4.40 -6.95
CA PHE A 89 9.66 3.37 -5.92
C PHE A 89 8.31 2.68 -5.75
N VAL A 90 7.19 3.43 -5.71
CA VAL A 90 5.85 2.86 -5.49
C VAL A 90 5.48 1.82 -6.56
N PRO A 91 5.54 2.12 -7.87
CA PRO A 91 5.16 1.13 -8.89
C PRO A 91 6.14 -0.03 -8.97
N LEU A 92 7.44 0.20 -8.72
CA LEU A 92 8.45 -0.85 -8.72
C LEU A 92 8.21 -1.84 -7.58
N ALA A 93 7.97 -1.35 -6.38
CA ALA A 93 7.73 -2.17 -5.22
C ALA A 93 6.38 -2.90 -5.32
N ASN A 94 5.31 -2.28 -5.81
CA ASN A 94 4.05 -2.98 -6.07
C ASN A 94 4.25 -4.14 -7.07
N ARG A 95 5.01 -3.94 -8.14
CA ARG A 95 5.36 -5.01 -9.09
C ARG A 95 6.20 -6.11 -8.48
N PHE A 96 7.12 -5.76 -7.58
CA PHE A 96 7.87 -6.74 -6.80
C PHE A 96 6.92 -7.60 -5.94
N PHE A 97 5.97 -6.98 -5.22
CA PHE A 97 4.99 -7.73 -4.43
C PHE A 97 4.07 -8.59 -5.30
N ILE A 98 3.65 -8.12 -6.48
CA ILE A 98 2.89 -8.92 -7.46
C ILE A 98 3.72 -10.14 -7.91
N ALA A 99 4.99 -9.94 -8.27
CA ALA A 99 5.87 -11.03 -8.65
C ALA A 99 6.05 -12.05 -7.51
N CYS A 100 6.15 -11.59 -6.26
CA CYS A 100 6.16 -12.46 -5.09
C CYS A 100 4.85 -13.24 -4.94
N LEU A 101 3.68 -12.60 -5.09
CA LEU A 101 2.37 -13.29 -5.03
C LEU A 101 2.25 -14.39 -6.08
N VAL A 102 2.68 -14.10 -7.31
CA VAL A 102 2.74 -15.10 -8.39
C VAL A 102 3.74 -16.21 -8.04
N GLY A 103 4.89 -15.86 -7.47
CA GLY A 103 5.88 -16.82 -6.98
C GLY A 103 5.33 -17.74 -5.90
N PHE A 104 4.58 -17.23 -4.93
CA PHE A 104 3.91 -18.02 -3.91
C PHE A 104 2.84 -18.94 -4.50
N TYR A 105 2.03 -18.43 -5.44
CA TYR A 105 1.05 -19.24 -6.15
C TYR A 105 1.70 -20.40 -6.93
N LEU A 106 2.78 -20.12 -7.67
CA LEU A 106 3.54 -21.14 -8.39
C LEU A 106 4.21 -22.13 -7.43
N ALA A 107 4.75 -21.66 -6.30
CA ALA A 107 5.32 -22.54 -5.29
C ALA A 107 4.28 -23.52 -4.74
N LEU A 108 3.06 -23.06 -4.47
CA LEU A 108 1.97 -23.92 -4.01
C LEU A 108 1.46 -24.90 -5.07
N TYR A 109 1.60 -24.55 -6.34
CA TYR A 109 1.22 -25.41 -7.47
C TYR A 109 2.29 -26.46 -7.79
N LEU A 110 3.57 -26.09 -7.72
CA LEU A 110 4.70 -26.94 -8.14
C LEU A 110 5.31 -27.77 -7.01
N LEU A 111 5.24 -27.31 -5.75
CA LEU A 111 5.87 -28.03 -4.63
C LEU A 111 4.96 -29.12 -4.04
N PRO A 112 5.54 -30.18 -3.44
CA PRO A 112 4.80 -31.23 -2.77
C PRO A 112 3.93 -30.70 -1.62
N PRO A 113 2.82 -31.38 -1.26
CA PRO A 113 1.95 -31.00 -0.14
C PRO A 113 2.69 -30.84 1.21
N GLU A 114 3.79 -31.58 1.39
CA GLU A 114 4.64 -31.54 2.58
C GLU A 114 5.34 -30.19 2.78
N ALA A 115 5.57 -29.43 1.70
CA ALA A 115 6.19 -28.11 1.76
C ALA A 115 5.19 -27.00 2.11
N ARG A 116 3.86 -27.26 2.07
CA ARG A 116 2.82 -26.25 2.29
C ARG A 116 2.97 -25.48 3.61
N PRO A 117 3.19 -26.13 4.77
CA PRO A 117 3.35 -25.40 6.04
C PRO A 117 4.55 -24.43 6.02
N TRP A 118 5.62 -24.77 5.30
CA TRP A 118 6.77 -23.87 5.16
C TRP A 118 6.44 -22.67 4.27
N ILE A 119 5.73 -22.89 3.17
CA ILE A 119 5.28 -21.82 2.27
C ILE A 119 4.34 -20.87 3.03
N ASP A 120 3.39 -21.40 3.79
CA ASP A 120 2.43 -20.64 4.57
C ASP A 120 3.13 -19.77 5.63
N ARG A 121 4.15 -20.31 6.32
CA ARG A 121 4.96 -19.56 7.29
C ARG A 121 5.75 -18.44 6.64
N VAL A 122 6.39 -18.70 5.49
CA VAL A 122 7.12 -17.67 4.75
C VAL A 122 6.16 -16.59 4.24
N PHE A 123 4.99 -16.99 3.75
CA PHE A 123 3.93 -16.09 3.32
C PHE A 123 3.40 -15.23 4.48
N TYR A 124 3.25 -15.80 5.69
CA TYR A 124 2.85 -15.06 6.88
C TYR A 124 3.84 -13.94 7.25
N VAL A 125 5.14 -14.24 7.18
CA VAL A 125 6.18 -13.24 7.43
C VAL A 125 6.22 -12.20 6.32
N TRP A 126 6.14 -12.64 5.06
CA TRP A 126 6.10 -11.75 3.89
C TRP A 126 4.90 -10.81 3.89
N THR A 127 3.69 -11.31 4.20
CA THR A 127 2.47 -10.49 4.30
C THR A 127 2.56 -9.46 5.42
N SER A 128 3.29 -9.76 6.50
CA SER A 128 3.58 -8.79 7.55
C SER A 128 4.42 -7.63 7.00
N VAL A 129 5.51 -7.93 6.28
CA VAL A 129 6.36 -6.90 5.63
C VAL A 129 5.55 -6.09 4.61
N PHE A 130 4.72 -6.76 3.82
CA PHE A 130 3.82 -6.12 2.88
C PHE A 130 2.83 -5.16 3.58
N ALA A 131 2.25 -5.55 4.72
CA ALA A 131 1.36 -4.68 5.50
C ALA A 131 2.04 -3.37 5.90
N LEU A 132 3.29 -3.46 6.40
CA LEU A 132 4.08 -2.30 6.76
C LEU A 132 4.37 -1.43 5.53
N PHE A 133 4.77 -2.07 4.43
CA PHE A 133 5.05 -1.39 3.17
C PHE A 133 3.82 -0.61 2.66
N VAL A 134 2.66 -1.26 2.60
CA VAL A 134 1.41 -0.65 2.12
C VAL A 134 1.11 0.62 2.89
N VAL A 135 1.13 0.55 4.23
CA VAL A 135 0.81 1.71 5.09
C VAL A 135 1.86 2.82 4.94
N THR A 136 3.15 2.47 4.98
CA THR A 136 4.23 3.45 4.96
C THR A 136 4.36 4.14 3.60
N VAL A 137 4.24 3.41 2.50
CA VAL A 137 4.28 3.98 1.15
C VAL A 137 3.03 4.80 0.88
N PHE A 138 1.87 4.32 1.31
CA PHE A 138 0.62 5.05 1.15
C PHE A 138 0.66 6.43 1.82
N TRP A 139 0.96 6.47 3.12
CA TRP A 139 1.02 7.74 3.85
C TRP A 139 2.22 8.59 3.44
N GLY A 140 3.35 7.97 3.11
CA GLY A 140 4.51 8.67 2.58
C GLY A 140 4.18 9.42 1.29
N PHE A 141 3.53 8.75 0.34
CA PHE A 141 3.16 9.32 -0.95
C PHE A 141 2.13 10.46 -0.82
N ILE A 142 1.15 10.33 0.08
CA ILE A 142 0.21 11.42 0.36
C ILE A 142 0.92 12.63 0.97
N ALA A 143 1.82 12.39 1.93
CA ALA A 143 2.55 13.47 2.60
C ALA A 143 3.44 14.26 1.64
N ASP A 144 3.98 13.62 0.61
CA ASP A 144 4.81 14.31 -0.38
C ASP A 144 3.97 15.11 -1.40
N LEU A 145 2.73 14.69 -1.66
CA LEU A 145 1.88 15.30 -2.68
C LEU A 145 1.12 16.53 -2.18
N PHE A 146 0.72 16.56 -0.89
CA PHE A 146 -0.11 17.63 -0.34
C PHE A 146 0.67 18.49 0.67
N LYS A 147 0.76 19.81 0.41
CA LYS A 147 1.39 20.77 1.35
C LYS A 147 0.55 20.95 2.62
N ASN A 148 1.20 21.38 3.71
CA ASN A 148 0.65 21.47 5.08
C ASN A 148 -0.73 22.14 5.21
N GLU A 149 -1.05 23.16 4.41
CA GLU A 149 -2.35 23.86 4.48
C GLU A 149 -3.51 23.09 3.81
N GLN A 150 -3.24 22.39 2.71
CA GLN A 150 -4.21 21.57 1.97
C GLN A 150 -4.41 20.19 2.62
N GLY A 151 -3.35 19.64 3.22
CA GLY A 151 -3.34 18.30 3.79
C GLY A 151 -4.41 18.09 4.87
N ARG A 152 -4.64 19.06 5.76
CA ARG A 152 -5.61 18.91 6.86
C ARG A 152 -7.03 18.59 6.40
N ARG A 153 -7.44 19.02 5.21
CA ARG A 153 -8.80 18.80 4.67
C ARG A 153 -8.87 17.58 3.75
N LEU A 154 -7.84 17.41 2.92
CA LEU A 154 -7.78 16.33 1.93
C LEU A 154 -7.46 14.97 2.56
N PHE A 155 -6.64 14.94 3.63
CA PHE A 155 -6.28 13.68 4.31
C PHE A 155 -7.51 12.98 4.89
N GLY A 156 -8.47 13.73 5.45
CA GLY A 156 -9.71 13.15 5.97
C GLY A 156 -10.50 12.43 4.87
N PHE A 157 -10.64 13.06 3.71
CA PHE A 157 -11.33 12.45 2.57
C PHE A 157 -10.60 11.22 2.01
N ILE A 158 -9.27 11.32 1.86
CA ILE A 158 -8.44 10.22 1.39
C ILE A 158 -8.48 9.04 2.38
N ALA A 159 -8.46 9.31 3.68
CA ALA A 159 -8.59 8.30 4.73
C ALA A 159 -9.94 7.57 4.67
N VAL A 160 -11.04 8.30 4.40
CA VAL A 160 -12.37 7.70 4.20
C VAL A 160 -12.38 6.79 2.98
N GLY A 161 -11.87 7.23 1.83
CA GLY A 161 -11.80 6.40 0.63
C GLY A 161 -10.91 5.16 0.81
N SER A 162 -9.82 5.29 1.54
CA SER A 162 -8.94 4.17 1.87
C SER A 162 -9.63 3.17 2.80
N SER A 163 -10.36 3.66 3.81
CA SER A 163 -11.17 2.82 4.70
C SER A 163 -12.26 2.05 3.93
N LEU A 164 -12.91 2.70 2.96
CA LEU A 164 -13.85 2.02 2.05
C LEU A 164 -13.16 0.92 1.23
N GLY A 165 -11.93 1.12 0.80
CA GLY A 165 -11.12 0.08 0.14
C GLY A 165 -10.88 -1.13 1.03
N GLY A 166 -10.55 -0.91 2.30
CA GLY A 166 -10.37 -1.98 3.27
C GLY A 166 -11.67 -2.77 3.57
N LEU A 167 -12.79 -2.06 3.70
CA LEU A 167 -14.11 -2.67 3.87
C LEU A 167 -14.51 -3.48 2.63
N ALA A 168 -14.36 -2.92 1.44
CA ALA A 168 -14.67 -3.60 0.19
C ALA A 168 -13.76 -4.82 -0.04
N GLY A 169 -12.47 -4.72 0.29
CA GLY A 169 -11.52 -5.84 0.17
C GLY A 169 -11.88 -6.98 1.12
N SER A 170 -12.20 -6.67 2.37
CA SER A 170 -12.64 -7.67 3.36
C SER A 170 -13.96 -8.32 2.94
N GLY A 171 -14.95 -7.51 2.51
CA GLY A 171 -16.25 -8.01 2.07
C GLY A 171 -16.17 -8.88 0.82
N LEU A 172 -15.38 -8.47 -0.19
CA LEU A 172 -15.14 -9.30 -1.37
C LEU A 172 -14.47 -10.62 -0.98
N THR A 173 -13.52 -10.58 -0.04
CA THR A 173 -12.83 -11.80 0.41
C THR A 173 -13.76 -12.75 1.13
N SER A 174 -14.68 -12.26 1.96
CA SER A 174 -15.67 -13.12 2.63
C SER A 174 -16.51 -13.90 1.63
N VAL A 175 -16.97 -13.27 0.54
CA VAL A 175 -17.76 -13.94 -0.50
C VAL A 175 -16.87 -14.81 -1.40
N ALA A 176 -15.70 -14.32 -1.80
CA ALA A 176 -14.80 -15.02 -2.70
C ALA A 176 -14.18 -16.26 -2.05
N ALA A 177 -13.92 -16.25 -0.74
CA ALA A 177 -13.39 -17.39 0.00
C ALA A 177 -14.38 -18.56 0.08
N GLU A 178 -15.69 -18.30 -0.02
CA GLU A 178 -16.71 -19.37 -0.11
C GLU A 178 -16.77 -20.01 -1.50
N LEU A 179 -16.39 -19.26 -2.54
CA LEU A 179 -16.56 -19.66 -3.94
C LEU A 179 -15.26 -20.17 -4.59
N VAL A 180 -14.11 -19.75 -4.08
CA VAL A 180 -12.81 -19.94 -4.72
C VAL A 180 -11.77 -20.37 -3.67
N PRO A 181 -10.83 -21.28 -4.00
CA PRO A 181 -9.76 -21.65 -3.08
C PRO A 181 -9.00 -20.43 -2.55
N THR A 182 -8.62 -20.45 -1.26
CA THR A 182 -7.87 -19.37 -0.59
C THR A 182 -6.66 -18.91 -1.42
N PHE A 183 -5.98 -19.83 -2.09
CA PHE A 183 -4.79 -19.51 -2.88
C PHE A 183 -5.07 -18.71 -4.16
N ALA A 184 -6.28 -18.79 -4.72
CA ALA A 184 -6.67 -17.97 -5.85
C ALA A 184 -6.91 -16.50 -5.45
N LEU A 185 -7.17 -16.24 -4.17
CA LEU A 185 -7.28 -14.87 -3.64
C LEU A 185 -5.96 -14.10 -3.79
N LEU A 186 -4.81 -14.80 -3.79
CA LEU A 186 -3.51 -14.17 -4.06
C LEU A 186 -3.48 -13.55 -5.46
N LEU A 187 -4.00 -14.28 -6.46
CA LEU A 187 -4.09 -13.79 -7.84
C LEU A 187 -5.14 -12.68 -7.97
N LEU A 188 -6.23 -12.78 -7.20
CA LEU A 188 -7.25 -11.73 -7.13
C LEU A 188 -6.64 -10.41 -6.63
N SER A 189 -5.73 -10.45 -5.64
CA SER A 189 -5.01 -9.28 -5.14
C SER A 189 -4.02 -8.66 -6.13
N CYS A 190 -3.57 -9.39 -7.16
CA CYS A 190 -2.69 -8.84 -8.18
C CYS A 190 -3.38 -7.75 -9.01
N VAL A 191 -4.67 -7.91 -9.31
CA VAL A 191 -5.47 -6.95 -10.10
C VAL A 191 -5.53 -5.56 -9.44
N PRO A 192 -5.97 -5.40 -8.18
CA PRO A 192 -5.97 -4.11 -7.50
C PRO A 192 -4.55 -3.56 -7.28
N LEU A 193 -3.52 -4.40 -7.09
CA LEU A 193 -2.14 -3.91 -7.00
C LEU A 193 -1.62 -3.32 -8.32
N GLU A 194 -1.96 -3.92 -9.46
CA GLU A 194 -1.63 -3.34 -10.77
C GLU A 194 -2.41 -2.04 -11.01
N LEU A 195 -3.70 -2.01 -10.65
CA LEU A 195 -4.50 -0.77 -10.72
C LEU A 195 -3.91 0.34 -9.84
N ALA A 196 -3.50 0.02 -8.60
CA ALA A 196 -2.80 0.95 -7.72
C ALA A 196 -1.49 1.45 -8.33
N SER A 197 -0.71 0.55 -8.95
CA SER A 197 0.54 0.90 -9.64
C SER A 197 0.28 1.84 -10.83
N TRP A 198 -0.81 1.64 -11.55
CA TRP A 198 -1.21 2.49 -12.66
C TRP A 198 -1.68 3.87 -12.18
N CYS A 199 -2.50 3.92 -11.13
CA CYS A 199 -2.90 5.17 -10.47
C CYS A 199 -1.68 5.97 -9.98
N ALA A 200 -0.71 5.31 -9.33
CA ALA A 200 0.51 5.96 -8.85
C ALA A 200 1.34 6.54 -10.00
N ARG A 201 1.45 5.84 -11.13
CA ARG A 201 2.14 6.34 -12.34
C ARG A 201 1.45 7.52 -12.99
N ILE A 202 0.12 7.50 -13.06
CA ILE A 202 -0.64 8.62 -13.61
C ILE A 202 -0.45 9.84 -12.71
N LEU A 203 -0.50 9.65 -11.39
CA LEU A 203 -0.31 10.74 -10.44
C LEU A 203 1.11 11.31 -10.47
N ASP A 204 2.15 10.46 -10.59
CA ASP A 204 3.54 10.91 -10.76
C ASP A 204 3.75 11.60 -12.12
N ARG A 205 3.10 11.14 -13.19
CA ARG A 205 3.23 11.76 -14.52
C ARG A 205 2.49 13.10 -14.64
N GLU A 206 1.31 13.22 -14.03
CA GLU A 206 0.49 14.43 -14.09
C GLU A 206 0.90 15.49 -13.06
N PHE A 207 1.42 15.09 -11.89
CA PHE A 207 1.72 16.02 -10.78
C PHE A 207 3.18 15.97 -10.31
N GLY A 208 3.98 14.99 -10.74
CA GLY A 208 5.42 14.90 -10.45
C GLY A 208 6.32 15.70 -11.41
N GLY A 209 5.75 16.25 -12.48
CA GLY A 209 6.44 17.05 -13.52
C GLY A 209 6.75 18.49 -13.13
N ASP A 210 5.90 19.14 -12.31
CA ASP A 210 6.08 20.55 -11.89
C ASP A 210 6.87 20.70 -10.57
N GLY A 211 7.60 19.66 -10.18
CA GLY A 211 8.41 19.61 -8.96
C GLY A 211 9.90 19.89 -9.18
N HIS A 212 10.29 20.67 -10.19
CA HIS A 212 11.72 20.96 -10.45
C HIS A 212 12.39 21.87 -9.42
N ASP A 213 11.74 22.18 -8.28
CA ASP A 213 12.35 23.00 -7.22
C ASP A 213 12.25 22.42 -5.78
N VAL A 214 11.68 21.23 -5.57
CA VAL A 214 11.45 20.71 -4.19
C VAL A 214 12.43 19.59 -3.78
N SER A 215 13.22 19.07 -4.72
CA SER A 215 14.28 18.08 -4.45
C SER A 215 15.51 18.66 -3.74
N VAL A 216 15.63 19.97 -3.56
CA VAL A 216 16.80 20.60 -2.89
C VAL A 216 16.55 20.84 -1.39
N ALA A 217 15.30 21.01 -0.95
CA ALA A 217 15.01 21.27 0.47
C ALA A 217 14.88 19.99 1.32
N ALA A 218 14.41 18.87 0.73
CA ALA A 218 14.29 17.59 1.44
C ALA A 218 15.58 16.75 1.47
N ASN A 219 16.64 17.21 0.79
CA ASN A 219 17.95 16.57 0.73
C ASN A 219 18.98 17.24 1.66
N GLN A 220 18.54 18.11 2.56
CA GLN A 220 19.39 18.49 3.68
C GLN A 220 19.38 17.36 4.71
N PRO A 221 20.52 16.73 5.02
CA PRO A 221 20.58 15.82 6.15
C PRO A 221 20.07 16.56 7.38
N LEU A 222 19.12 15.96 8.11
CA LEU A 222 18.63 16.47 9.37
C LEU A 222 19.83 16.89 10.22
N PRO A 223 19.99 18.18 10.57
CA PRO A 223 21.05 18.59 11.48
C PRO A 223 20.62 18.14 12.87
N GLY A 224 21.02 16.92 13.23
CA GLY A 224 20.57 16.28 14.45
C GLY A 224 21.21 14.91 14.59
N ASP A 225 22.45 14.91 15.08
CA ASP A 225 23.13 13.68 15.48
C ASP A 225 22.37 13.02 16.65
N ALA A 226 22.30 11.69 16.66
CA ALA A 226 21.51 10.89 17.60
C ALA A 226 21.94 11.05 19.08
N LEU A 227 23.01 11.81 19.34
CA LEU A 227 23.63 12.05 20.64
C LEU A 227 23.51 13.49 21.14
N SER A 228 22.79 14.38 20.44
CA SER A 228 22.65 15.79 20.85
C SER A 228 21.86 16.00 22.17
N GLY A 229 21.19 14.96 22.68
CA GLY A 229 20.40 15.01 23.92
C GLY A 229 21.10 14.59 25.21
N ILE A 230 22.42 14.32 25.19
CA ILE A 230 23.18 13.88 26.38
C ILE A 230 24.28 14.90 26.73
N LYS A 231 23.89 16.16 26.93
CA LYS A 231 24.69 17.16 27.64
C LYS A 231 23.82 17.96 28.57
#